data_AF-A0A3A1PHV5-F1
#
_entry.id   AF-A0A3A1PHV5-F1
#
_cell.length_a   1.000
_cell.length_b   1.000
_cell.length_c   1.000
_cell.angle_alpha   90.00
_cell.angle_beta   90.00
_cell.angle_gamma   90.00
#
_symmetry.space_group_name_H-M   'P 1'
#
loop_
_entity.id
_entity.type
_entity.pdbx_description
1 polymer ?
#
loop_
_entity_poly.entity_id
_entity_poly.type
_entity_poly.pdbx_seq_one_letter_code
_entity_poly.pdbx_strand_id
1 'polypeptide(L)' 'MKTLSLLFGILLAIATFVWFFYFVPLGCAMNTTGCRERFDVVSEIGLLHFWAPLTVAGLAVFYGAKR' A
#
# COMPACT_ATOMS: atom_id res chain seq x y z
N MET A 1 -18.84 -13.34 5.78
CA MET A 1 -17.45 -13.18 6.28
C MET A 1 -16.44 -13.16 5.13
N LYS A 2 -16.33 -14.22 4.32
CA LYS A 2 -15.34 -14.31 3.22
C LYS A 2 -15.49 -13.25 2.13
N THR A 3 -16.72 -12.86 1.79
CA THR A 3 -16.99 -11.78 0.84
C THR A 3 -16.54 -10.41 1.37
N LEU A 4 -16.68 -10.18 2.68
CA LEU A 4 -16.23 -8.96 3.34
C LEU A 4 -14.69 -8.90 3.38
N SER A 5 -14.01 -10.01 3.67
CA SER A 5 -12.53 -10.04 3.63
C SER A 5 -12.00 -9.81 2.21
N LEU A 6 -12.71 -10.31 1.19
CA LEU A 6 -12.36 -10.10 -0.21
C LEU A 6 -12.51 -8.63 -0.61
N LEU A 7 -13.65 -8.00 -0.28
CA LEU A 7 -13.89 -6.56 -0.49
C LEU A 7 -12.86 -5.70 0.26
N PHE A 8 -12.59 -6.03 1.53
CA PHE A 8 -11.64 -5.30 2.35
C PHE A 8 -10.22 -5.42 1.80
N GLY A 9 -9.82 -6.62 1.36
CA GLY A 9 -8.52 -6.84 0.74
C GLY A 9 -8.35 -6.04 -0.56
N ILE A 10 -9.36 -5.99 -1.42
CA ILE A 10 -9.33 -5.17 -2.65
C ILE A 10 -9.23 -3.68 -2.31
N LEU A 11 -10.07 -3.18 -1.40
CA LEU A 11 -10.05 -1.78 -0.97
C LEU A 11 -8.70 -1.40 -0.37
N LEU A 12 -8.11 -2.26 0.47
CA LEU A 12 -6.81 -2.05 1.08
C LEU A 12 -5.69 -2.04 0.03
N ALA A 13 -5.75 -2.92 -0.98
CA ALA A 13 -4.79 -2.91 -2.08
C ALA A 13 -4.84 -1.59 -2.87
N ILE A 14 -6.04 -1.12 -3.21
CA ILE A 14 -6.23 0.16 -3.91
C ILE A 14 -5.73 1.33 -3.05
N ALA A 15 -6.10 1.36 -1.77
CA ALA A 15 -5.67 2.40 -0.84
C ALA A 15 -4.15 2.42 -0.68
N THR A 16 -3.51 1.26 -0.61
CA THR A 16 -2.04 1.13 -0.57
C THR A 16 -1.39 1.72 -1.81
N PHE A 17 -1.95 1.44 -2.98
CA PHE A 17 -1.45 1.97 -4.25
C PHE A 17 -1.56 3.50 -4.30
N VAL A 18 -2.73 4.04 -3.96
CA VAL A 18 -2.97 5.50 -3.91
C VAL A 18 -2.07 6.16 -2.86
N TRP A 19 -1.90 5.55 -1.70
CA TRP A 19 -1.02 6.06 -0.64
C TRP A 19 0.42 6.20 -1.12
N PHE A 20 1.01 5.11 -1.63
CA PHE A 20 2.42 5.07 -1.97
C PHE A 20 2.76 5.90 -3.23
N PHE A 21 1.94 5.83 -4.28
CA PHE A 21 2.23 6.51 -5.54
C PHE A 21 1.72 7.95 -5.61
N TYR A 22 0.79 8.35 -4.74
CA TYR A 22 0.19 9.69 -4.78
C TYR A 22 0.48 10.48 -3.51
N PHE A 23 0.07 10.00 -2.34
CA PHE A 23 0.18 10.78 -1.10
C PHE A 23 1.62 10.95 -0.61
N VAL A 24 2.44 9.91 -0.66
CA VAL A 24 3.87 9.99 -0.27
C VAL A 24 4.64 10.99 -1.13
N PRO A 25 4.64 10.90 -2.48
CA PRO A 25 5.33 11.89 -3.31
C PRO A 25 4.70 13.28 -3.24
N LEU A 26 3.37 13.39 -3.07
CA LEU A 26 2.71 14.68 -2.88
C LEU A 26 3.17 15.36 -1.57
N GLY A 27 3.23 14.61 -0.46
CA GLY A 27 3.74 15.11 0.82
C GLY A 27 5.20 15.56 0.73
N CYS A 28 6.01 14.84 -0.04
CA CYS A 28 7.38 15.23 -0.35
C CYS A 28 7.49 16.48 -1.22
N ALA A 29 6.65 16.59 -2.26
CA ALA A 29 6.62 17.77 -3.12
C ALA A 29 6.19 19.03 -2.33
N MET A 30 5.33 18.86 -1.32
CA MET A 30 4.92 19.95 -0.42
C MET A 30 5.98 20.28 0.65
N ASN A 31 6.91 19.37 0.97
CA ASN A 31 7.97 19.58 1.97
C ASN A 31 9.38 19.38 1.36
N THR A 32 9.87 20.44 0.72
CA THR A 32 11.09 20.44 -0.11
C THR A 32 12.41 20.22 0.65
N THR A 33 12.42 20.29 1.99
CA THR A 33 13.62 20.11 2.81
C THR A 33 13.85 18.67 3.30
N GLY A 34 12.83 17.82 3.27
CA GLY A 34 12.88 16.48 3.90
C GLY A 34 13.09 15.30 2.95
N CYS A 35 12.72 15.41 1.68
CA CYS A 35 12.71 14.26 0.76
C CYS A 35 13.93 14.25 -0.17
N ARG A 36 15.03 13.67 0.32
CA ARG A 36 16.26 13.44 -0.47
C ARG A 36 16.40 11.99 -0.94
N GLU A 37 15.55 11.09 -0.46
CA GLU A 37 15.56 9.67 -0.82
C GLU A 37 14.71 9.38 -2.06
N ARG A 38 15.13 8.41 -2.87
CA ARG A 38 14.31 7.88 -3.97
C ARG A 38 13.23 6.98 -3.37
N PHE A 39 11.97 7.36 -3.57
CA PHE A 39 10.80 6.54 -3.23
C PHE A 39 10.64 5.41 -4.24
N ASP A 40 11.54 4.44 -4.16
CA ASP A 40 11.44 3.20 -4.91
C ASP A 40 10.63 2.17 -4.13
N VAL A 41 9.87 1.35 -4.84
CA VAL A 41 9.15 0.19 -4.27
C VAL A 41 10.09 -0.82 -3.61
N VAL A 42 11.39 -0.76 -3.91
CA VAL A 42 12.44 -1.62 -3.36
C VAL A 42 13.22 -0.97 -2.22
N SER A 43 12.92 0.29 -1.88
CA SER A 43 13.54 0.97 -0.73
C SER A 43 12.93 0.51 0.59
N GLU A 44 13.57 0.83 1.71
CA GLU A 44 13.04 0.53 3.04
C GLU A 44 11.65 1.18 3.27
N ILE A 45 11.45 2.39 2.73
CA ILE A 45 10.17 3.10 2.75
C ILE A 45 9.14 2.34 1.88
N GLY A 46 9.55 1.82 0.73
CA GLY A 46 8.74 0.93 -0.10
C GLY A 46 8.33 -0.36 0.62
N LEU A 47 9.24 -0.96 1.38
CA LEU A 47 8.95 -2.17 2.15
C LEU A 47 7.84 -1.91 3.19
N LEU A 48 7.92 -0.80 3.92
CA LEU A 48 6.99 -0.45 4.99
C LEU A 48 5.65 0.08 4.47
N HIS A 49 5.66 1.00 3.52
CA HIS A 49 4.44 1.70 3.08
C HIS A 49 3.74 1.04 1.90
N PHE A 50 4.43 0.16 1.16
CA PHE A 50 3.84 -0.53 0.01
C PHE A 50 3.74 -2.02 0.26
N TRP A 51 4.85 -2.73 0.51
CA TRP A 51 4.85 -4.19 0.59
C TRP A 51 4.10 -4.72 1.81
N ALA A 52 4.32 -4.18 3.01
CA ALA A 52 3.62 -4.63 4.20
C ALA A 52 2.08 -4.55 4.05
N PRO A 53 1.47 -3.40 3.73
CA PRO A 53 0.02 -3.34 3.54
C PRO A 53 -0.47 -4.12 2.30
N LEU A 54 0.32 -4.23 1.23
CA LEU A 54 -0.02 -5.05 0.06
C LEU A 54 -0.07 -6.55 0.39
N THR A 55 0.86 -7.06 1.21
CA THR A 55 0.85 -8.47 1.64
C THR A 55 -0.37 -8.78 2.50
N VAL A 56 -0.73 -7.87 3.41
CA VAL A 56 -1.95 -7.99 4.23
C VAL A 56 -3.20 -8.00 3.34
N ALA A 57 -3.27 -7.09 2.36
CA ALA A 57 -4.35 -7.06 1.38
C ALA A 57 -4.43 -8.37 0.58
N GLY A 58 -3.29 -8.88 0.11
CA GLY A 58 -3.20 -10.14 -0.62
C GLY A 58 -3.66 -11.34 0.20
N LEU A 59 -3.28 -11.42 1.48
CA LEU A 59 -3.74 -12.48 2.39
C LEU A 59 -5.25 -12.39 2.63
N ALA A 60 -5.80 -11.18 2.79
CA ALA A 60 -7.24 -10.98 2.97
C ALA A 60 -8.05 -11.40 1.73
N VAL A 61 -7.56 -11.06 0.53
CA VAL A 61 -8.15 -11.50 -0.74
C VAL A 61 -8.05 -13.02 -0.88
N PHE A 62 -6.88 -13.61 -0.63
CA PHE A 62 -6.68 -15.06 -0.73
C PHE A 62 -7.59 -15.83 0.24
N TYR A 63 -7.69 -15.37 1.48
CA TYR A 63 -8.61 -15.94 2.47
C TYR A 63 -10.08 -15.82 2.05
N GLY A 64 -10.48 -14.68 1.50
CA GLY A 64 -11.83 -14.46 0.99
C GLY A 64 -12.15 -15.30 -0.26
N ALA A 65 -11.17 -15.54 -1.12
CA ALA A 65 -11.31 -16.29 -2.37
C ALA A 65 -11.28 -17.82 -2.15
N LYS A 66 -10.69 -18.29 -1.04
CA LYS A 66 -10.64 -19.71 -0.70
C LYS A 66 -12.03 -20.21 -0.30
N ARG A 67 -12.55 -21.22 -1.03
CA ARG A 67 -13.86 -21.85 -0.84
C ARG A 67 -14.13 -22.22 0.62
#